data_AF-A0A9E3IAD0-F1
#
_entry.id   AF-A0A9E3IAD0-F1
#
_cell.length_a   1.000
_cell.length_b   1.000
_cell.length_c   1.000
_cell.angle_alpha   90.00
_cell.angle_beta   90.00
_cell.angle_gamma   90.00
#
_symmetry.space_group_name_H-M   'P 1'
#
loop_
_entity.id
_entity.type
_entity.pdbx_description
1 polymer ?
#
loop_
_entity_poly.entity_id
_entity_poly.type
_entity_poly.pdbx_seq_one_letter_code
_entity_poly.pdbx_strand_id
1 'polypeptide(L)'
;MTKPPPPGPRDSEDEPAFDLRGANGGAEGEAGEAGDERGFFAEQATKSGALKKRAAVSETVETAEAHYHGHRDRLRERYRESGDTALADYEILELLLFRLIPRRDTKPIAKALIARFGSLAGVFGAQPALLQEVKGVGESVALELKLIASVAQRMLKSEIRGRQVLSSWSSVIDYCHTAMAYESTEQFRILFLDKRNALIADEVQGRGTVDHTPVYPREVVKRALELSATAIILVHNHPSGDPTPSRADIDMTKMIVDTAKPLGITVHDHIIIGRDGHASLRGLRLI
;
A
#
# COMPACT_ATOMS: atom_id res chain seq x y z
N MET A 1 -17.09 15.96 61.83
CA MET A 1 -17.83 14.68 62.00
C MET A 1 -18.32 14.28 60.62
N THR A 2 -18.01 13.16 59.97
CA THR A 2 -17.25 11.92 60.25
C THR A 2 -17.04 11.26 58.88
N LYS A 3 -15.81 10.86 58.57
CA LYS A 3 -15.40 10.24 57.30
C LYS A 3 -15.72 8.73 57.35
N PRO A 4 -16.20 8.08 56.26
CA PRO A 4 -16.41 6.64 56.25
C PRO A 4 -15.06 5.86 56.11
N PRO A 5 -14.97 4.64 56.64
CA PRO A 5 -13.74 3.84 56.66
C PRO A 5 -13.51 3.08 55.33
N PRO A 6 -12.26 2.65 55.05
CA PRO A 6 -11.94 1.90 53.83
C PRO A 6 -12.20 0.40 53.98
N PRO A 7 -12.56 -0.32 52.92
CA PRO A 7 -12.49 -1.78 52.90
C PRO A 7 -11.05 -2.26 52.64
N GLY A 8 -10.61 -3.26 53.41
CA GLY A 8 -9.30 -3.89 53.34
C GLY A 8 -9.17 -4.99 52.26
N PRO A 9 -7.99 -5.60 52.13
CA PRO A 9 -7.64 -6.52 51.03
C PRO A 9 -7.98 -7.97 51.38
N ARG A 10 -8.21 -8.80 50.35
CA ARG A 10 -8.24 -10.29 50.31
C ARG A 10 -8.85 -10.69 48.94
N ASP A 11 -8.41 -11.67 48.17
CA ASP A 11 -7.37 -12.68 48.28
C ASP A 11 -6.93 -13.10 46.87
N SER A 12 -5.67 -13.51 46.77
CA SER A 12 -5.03 -14.32 45.73
C SER A 12 -5.59 -15.75 45.68
N GLU A 13 -5.11 -16.54 44.69
CA GLU A 13 -5.37 -17.98 44.43
C GLU A 13 -6.41 -18.18 43.29
N ASP A 14 -6.17 -18.88 42.18
CA ASP A 14 -5.28 -20.01 41.87
C ASP A 14 -4.91 -20.04 40.37
N GLU A 15 -3.62 -20.25 40.07
CA GLU A 15 -3.19 -20.98 38.87
C GLU A 15 -3.22 -22.49 39.17
N PRO A 16 -3.36 -23.32 38.13
CA PRO A 16 -2.42 -24.43 38.06
C PRO A 16 -1.74 -24.58 36.70
N ALA A 17 -0.45 -24.88 36.81
CA ALA A 17 0.50 -25.23 35.79
C ALA A 17 0.35 -26.70 35.31
N PHE A 18 1.26 -27.06 34.37
CA PHE A 18 1.67 -28.40 33.92
C PHE A 18 0.79 -29.05 32.83
N ASP A 19 1.31 -29.72 31.78
CA ASP A 19 2.61 -30.38 31.61
C ASP A 19 2.98 -30.56 30.12
N LEU A 20 4.29 -30.63 29.87
CA LEU A 20 4.98 -30.99 28.63
C LEU A 20 5.25 -32.50 28.60
N ARG A 21 5.06 -33.13 27.42
CA ARG A 21 5.72 -34.36 26.90
C ARG A 21 4.94 -34.76 25.66
N GLY A 22 5.47 -35.25 24.55
CA GLY A 22 6.77 -35.75 24.11
C GLY A 22 6.49 -36.33 22.71
N ALA A 23 7.32 -36.06 21.70
CA ALA A 23 8.47 -36.88 21.31
C ALA A 23 8.18 -37.82 20.11
N ASN A 24 9.06 -37.68 19.12
CA ASN A 24 9.57 -38.67 18.16
C ASN A 24 8.70 -39.25 17.04
N GLY A 25 9.18 -39.03 15.81
CA GLY A 25 10.03 -40.05 15.18
C GLY A 25 9.61 -40.52 13.78
N GLY A 26 10.57 -40.63 12.87
CA GLY A 26 10.51 -41.57 11.73
C GLY A 26 10.87 -40.97 10.37
N ALA A 27 12.08 -41.27 9.91
CA ALA A 27 12.60 -41.01 8.56
C ALA A 27 12.69 -42.33 7.76
N GLU A 28 13.04 -42.19 6.47
CA GLU A 28 13.51 -43.22 5.51
C GLU A 28 12.40 -44.06 4.83
N GLY A 29 12.44 -44.42 3.53
CA GLY A 29 13.42 -44.29 2.45
C GLY A 29 12.95 -45.11 1.22
N GLU A 30 13.79 -45.13 0.17
CA GLU A 30 13.79 -46.02 -1.04
C GLU A 30 12.89 -45.60 -2.24
N ALA A 31 13.45 -45.12 -3.37
CA ALA A 31 14.14 -45.83 -4.48
C ALA A 31 13.15 -46.64 -5.34
N GLY A 32 13.14 -46.64 -6.67
CA GLY A 32 13.88 -46.04 -7.77
C GLY A 32 13.42 -46.77 -9.06
N GLU A 33 13.51 -46.16 -10.25
CA GLU A 33 13.69 -46.94 -11.48
C GLU A 33 14.08 -46.04 -12.67
N ALA A 34 15.05 -46.52 -13.43
CA ALA A 34 15.69 -45.88 -14.57
C ALA A 34 15.18 -46.50 -15.88
N GLY A 35 15.20 -45.71 -16.97
CA GLY A 35 14.99 -46.18 -18.34
C GLY A 35 15.63 -45.22 -19.34
N ASP A 36 16.87 -45.52 -19.72
CA ASP A 36 17.64 -44.96 -20.85
C ASP A 36 17.24 -45.70 -22.13
N GLU A 37 16.79 -45.00 -23.17
CA GLU A 37 16.85 -45.51 -24.55
C GLU A 37 17.33 -44.41 -25.50
N ARG A 38 18.41 -44.75 -26.22
CA ARG A 38 19.21 -43.88 -27.08
C ARG A 38 18.73 -43.94 -28.52
N GLY A 39 18.75 -42.77 -29.17
CA GLY A 39 19.43 -42.53 -30.44
C GLY A 39 18.81 -43.05 -31.73
N PHE A 40 18.62 -42.14 -32.71
CA PHE A 40 18.81 -42.48 -34.12
C PHE A 40 19.15 -41.22 -34.94
N PHE A 41 20.41 -41.15 -35.40
CA PHE A 41 20.90 -40.19 -36.39
C PHE A 41 20.47 -40.63 -37.80
N ALA A 42 20.14 -39.69 -38.69
CA ALA A 42 20.34 -39.85 -40.12
C ALA A 42 20.46 -38.49 -40.82
N GLU A 43 21.68 -38.22 -41.25
CA GLU A 43 22.13 -37.17 -42.17
C GLU A 43 21.91 -37.63 -43.62
N GLN A 44 21.45 -36.76 -44.53
CA GLN A 44 21.67 -36.96 -45.97
C GLN A 44 21.68 -35.64 -46.75
N ALA A 45 22.63 -35.57 -47.69
CA ALA A 45 23.09 -34.40 -48.39
C ALA A 45 22.44 -34.20 -49.79
N THR A 46 22.41 -32.92 -50.18
CA THR A 46 22.54 -32.28 -51.51
C THR A 46 21.68 -32.69 -52.71
N LYS A 47 20.96 -31.70 -53.28
CA LYS A 47 20.89 -31.47 -54.74
C LYS A 47 20.98 -29.99 -55.09
N SER A 48 21.92 -29.69 -56.00
CA SER A 48 22.16 -28.42 -56.68
C SER A 48 21.24 -28.29 -57.91
N GLY A 49 20.77 -27.08 -58.21
CA GLY A 49 20.08 -26.79 -59.48
C GLY A 49 19.47 -25.39 -59.62
N ALA A 50 20.05 -24.62 -60.54
CA ALA A 50 19.52 -23.45 -61.27
C ALA A 50 19.51 -22.06 -60.60
N LEU A 51 20.48 -21.23 -61.03
CA LEU A 51 20.53 -19.78 -60.84
C LEU A 51 19.31 -19.08 -61.47
N LYS A 52 18.60 -18.27 -60.68
CA LYS A 52 17.78 -17.15 -61.17
C LYS A 52 18.34 -15.86 -60.59
N LYS A 53 18.81 -14.99 -61.50
CA LYS A 53 19.26 -13.61 -61.24
C LYS A 53 18.17 -12.87 -60.44
N ARG A 54 18.43 -12.55 -59.17
CA ARG A 54 17.68 -11.56 -58.39
C ARG A 54 18.52 -10.30 -58.28
N ALA A 55 17.86 -9.18 -58.57
CA ALA A 55 18.40 -7.84 -58.44
C ALA A 55 18.97 -7.61 -57.04
N ALA A 56 20.09 -6.91 -56.97
CA ALA A 56 20.76 -6.54 -55.74
C ALA A 56 19.81 -5.71 -54.86
N VAL A 57 19.32 -6.33 -53.79
CA VAL A 57 18.82 -5.60 -52.63
C VAL A 57 20.05 -5.38 -51.76
N SER A 58 20.44 -4.11 -51.65
CA SER A 58 21.49 -3.66 -50.75
C SER A 58 21.07 -3.95 -49.31
N GLU A 59 21.48 -5.10 -48.76
CA GLU A 59 21.52 -5.30 -47.32
C GLU A 59 22.58 -4.35 -46.74
N THR A 60 22.12 -3.19 -46.31
CA THR A 60 22.87 -2.36 -45.37
C THR A 60 22.97 -3.13 -44.06
N VAL A 61 24.13 -3.73 -43.83
CA VAL A 61 24.57 -4.08 -42.49
C VAL A 61 24.72 -2.77 -41.72
N GLU A 62 23.62 -2.32 -41.12
CA GLU A 62 23.64 -1.21 -40.17
C GLU A 62 24.45 -1.66 -38.96
N THR A 63 25.66 -1.13 -38.84
CA THR A 63 26.53 -1.38 -37.72
C THR A 63 25.85 -0.88 -36.44
N ALA A 64 25.79 -1.75 -35.42
CA ALA A 64 25.17 -1.48 -34.12
C ALA A 64 25.74 -0.23 -33.40
N GLU A 65 26.86 0.32 -33.88
CA GLU A 65 27.50 1.53 -33.36
C GLU A 65 26.77 2.84 -33.75
N ALA A 66 25.88 2.83 -34.75
CA ALA A 66 25.21 4.05 -35.22
C ALA A 66 23.82 4.32 -34.59
N HIS A 67 23.13 3.28 -34.09
CA HIS A 67 21.68 3.36 -33.81
C HIS A 67 21.32 3.99 -32.44
N TYR A 68 22.27 4.15 -31.52
CA TYR A 68 22.00 4.72 -30.19
C TYR A 68 22.12 6.26 -30.14
N HIS A 69 22.78 6.88 -31.13
CA HIS A 69 22.88 8.33 -31.23
C HIS A 69 21.49 8.92 -31.50
N GLY A 70 20.94 9.62 -30.51
CA GLY A 70 19.59 10.19 -30.54
C GLY A 70 18.49 9.28 -29.99
N HIS A 71 18.72 7.97 -29.79
CA HIS A 71 17.72 7.08 -29.15
C HIS A 71 17.39 7.55 -27.74
N ARG A 72 18.42 7.93 -26.98
CA ARG A 72 18.28 8.48 -25.64
C ARG A 72 17.39 9.72 -25.59
N ASP A 73 17.51 10.62 -26.57
CA ASP A 73 16.74 11.85 -26.60
C ASP A 73 15.31 11.60 -27.10
N ARG A 74 15.13 10.73 -28.10
CA ARG A 74 13.80 10.26 -28.52
C ARG A 74 13.04 9.56 -27.38
N LEU A 75 13.71 8.76 -26.57
CA LEU A 75 13.10 8.06 -25.44
C LEU A 75 12.66 9.04 -24.34
N ARG A 76 13.48 10.07 -24.07
CA ARG A 76 13.14 11.14 -23.14
C ARG A 76 11.97 11.99 -23.64
N GLU A 77 11.93 12.28 -24.93
CA GLU A 77 10.83 13.04 -25.52
C GLU A 77 9.51 12.28 -25.41
N ARG A 78 9.50 10.99 -25.76
CA ARG A 78 8.31 10.14 -25.60
C ARG A 78 7.80 10.12 -24.16
N TYR A 79 8.70 10.00 -23.17
CA TYR A 79 8.31 10.08 -21.77
C TYR A 79 7.74 11.45 -21.38
N ARG A 80 8.29 12.55 -21.94
CA ARG A 80 7.80 13.90 -21.65
C ARG A 80 6.41 14.16 -22.24
N GLU A 81 6.17 13.69 -23.46
CA GLU A 81 4.91 13.92 -24.18
C GLU A 81 3.77 13.01 -23.70
N SER A 82 4.07 11.74 -23.40
CA SER A 82 3.05 10.71 -23.17
C SER A 82 3.17 9.96 -21.85
N GLY A 83 4.13 10.35 -20.98
CA GLY A 83 4.33 9.73 -19.67
C GLY A 83 4.83 8.28 -19.74
N ASP A 84 4.57 7.53 -18.67
CA ASP A 84 4.94 6.13 -18.51
C ASP A 84 4.10 5.17 -19.36
N THR A 85 2.83 5.50 -19.60
CA THR A 85 1.88 4.66 -20.35
C THR A 85 2.30 4.36 -21.80
N ALA A 86 3.24 5.14 -22.35
CA ALA A 86 3.77 4.98 -23.70
C ALA A 86 5.09 4.17 -23.78
N LEU A 87 5.58 3.63 -22.66
CA LEU A 87 6.87 2.94 -22.56
C LEU A 87 6.70 1.51 -22.04
N ALA A 88 7.48 0.59 -22.57
CA ALA A 88 7.63 -0.73 -21.98
C ALA A 88 8.46 -0.67 -20.69
N ASP A 89 8.27 -1.63 -19.79
CA ASP A 89 9.03 -1.77 -18.53
C ASP A 89 10.56 -1.64 -18.72
N TYR A 90 11.11 -2.31 -19.73
CA TYR A 90 12.54 -2.23 -20.00
C TYR A 90 12.98 -0.84 -20.50
N GLU A 91 12.09 -0.07 -21.14
CA GLU A 91 12.38 1.30 -21.60
C GLU A 91 12.37 2.29 -20.42
N ILE A 92 11.49 2.09 -19.44
CA ILE A 92 11.52 2.83 -18.17
C ILE A 92 12.84 2.57 -17.44
N LEU A 93 13.26 1.31 -17.37
CA LEU A 93 14.54 0.93 -16.77
C LEU A 93 15.73 1.50 -17.56
N GLU A 94 15.64 1.54 -18.89
CA GLU A 94 16.65 2.13 -19.78
C GLU A 94 16.82 3.64 -19.49
N LEU A 95 15.73 4.38 -19.30
CA LEU A 95 15.76 5.80 -18.93
C LEU A 95 16.44 6.06 -17.58
N LEU A 96 16.29 5.14 -16.62
CA LEU A 96 17.00 5.22 -15.34
C LEU A 96 18.49 4.94 -15.54
N LEU A 97 18.83 3.85 -16.23
CA LEU A 97 20.21 3.45 -16.50
C LEU A 97 20.99 4.50 -17.29
N PHE A 98 20.32 5.29 -18.13
CA PHE A 98 20.96 6.43 -18.81
C PHE A 98 21.64 7.41 -17.86
N ARG A 99 21.09 7.63 -16.67
CA ARG A 99 21.64 8.53 -15.65
C ARG A 99 22.81 7.89 -14.92
N LEU A 100 22.77 6.57 -14.75
CA LEU A 100 23.73 5.78 -13.98
C LEU A 100 24.95 5.35 -14.81
N ILE A 101 24.76 5.13 -16.11
CA ILE A 101 25.78 4.63 -17.04
C ILE A 101 25.88 5.61 -18.22
N PRO A 102 26.77 6.62 -18.12
CA PRO A 102 26.94 7.59 -19.21
C PRO A 102 27.64 6.96 -20.41
N ARG A 103 27.29 7.44 -21.61
CA ARG A 103 27.98 7.12 -22.88
C ARG A 103 28.05 5.63 -23.24
N ARG A 104 27.06 4.83 -22.81
CA ARG A 104 26.90 3.42 -23.21
C ARG A 104 25.46 3.14 -23.62
N ASP A 105 25.29 2.11 -24.45
CA ASP A 105 23.97 1.55 -24.74
C ASP A 105 23.48 0.75 -23.52
N THR A 106 22.39 1.20 -22.90
CA THR A 106 21.80 0.59 -21.71
C THR A 106 20.59 -0.28 -22.04
N LYS A 107 20.14 -0.32 -23.30
CA LYS A 107 19.01 -1.15 -23.73
C LYS A 107 19.27 -2.65 -23.49
N PRO A 108 20.46 -3.21 -23.82
CA PRO A 108 20.75 -4.60 -23.53
C PRO A 108 20.75 -4.90 -22.04
N ILE A 109 21.25 -3.97 -21.22
CA ILE A 109 21.31 -4.11 -19.75
C ILE A 109 19.89 -4.12 -19.16
N ALA A 110 19.03 -3.19 -19.60
CA ALA A 110 17.65 -3.13 -19.16
C ALA A 110 16.87 -4.41 -19.52
N LYS A 111 17.04 -4.90 -20.76
CA LYS A 111 16.43 -6.17 -21.18
C LYS A 111 16.95 -7.36 -20.40
N ALA A 112 18.26 -7.43 -20.12
CA ALA A 112 18.86 -8.51 -19.34
C ALA A 112 18.34 -8.52 -17.89
N LEU A 113 18.17 -7.35 -17.28
CA LEU A 113 17.57 -7.21 -15.95
C LEU A 113 16.12 -7.71 -15.93
N ILE A 114 15.28 -7.26 -16.87
CA ILE A 114 13.89 -7.73 -16.97
C ILE A 114 13.82 -9.23 -17.27
N ALA A 115 14.65 -9.75 -18.18
CA ALA A 115 14.68 -11.17 -18.51
C ALA A 115 15.06 -12.04 -17.30
N ARG A 116 16.01 -11.58 -16.47
CA ARG A 116 16.47 -12.33 -15.29
C ARG A 116 15.50 -12.25 -14.12
N PHE A 117 14.88 -11.09 -13.88
CA PHE A 117 14.07 -10.85 -12.68
C PHE A 117 12.56 -10.75 -12.96
N GLY A 118 12.15 -10.94 -14.21
CA GLY A 118 10.76 -11.04 -14.67
C GLY A 118 10.03 -9.71 -14.86
N SER A 119 10.22 -8.75 -13.97
CA SER A 119 9.51 -7.46 -13.98
C SER A 119 10.32 -6.34 -13.34
N LEU A 120 9.88 -5.08 -13.48
CA LEU A 120 10.46 -3.95 -12.75
C LEU A 120 10.48 -4.20 -11.23
N ALA A 121 9.38 -4.72 -10.68
CA ALA A 121 9.30 -5.07 -9.26
C ALA A 121 10.34 -6.13 -8.88
N GLY A 122 10.55 -7.14 -9.74
CA GLY A 122 11.60 -8.14 -9.55
C GLY A 122 13.00 -7.55 -9.56
N VAL A 123 13.29 -6.63 -10.48
CA VAL A 123 14.58 -5.92 -10.56
C VAL A 123 14.84 -5.11 -9.29
N PHE A 124 13.89 -4.28 -8.86
CA PHE A 124 14.03 -3.45 -7.66
C PHE A 124 14.04 -4.27 -6.36
N GLY A 125 13.39 -5.44 -6.36
CA GLY A 125 13.33 -6.38 -5.24
C GLY A 125 14.59 -7.23 -5.07
N ALA A 126 15.35 -7.47 -6.15
CA ALA A 126 16.53 -8.33 -6.14
C ALA A 126 17.62 -7.89 -5.13
N GLN A 127 18.41 -8.86 -4.66
CA GLN A 127 19.57 -8.58 -3.82
C GLN A 127 20.69 -7.92 -4.65
N PRO A 128 21.48 -6.98 -4.08
CA PRO A 128 22.56 -6.31 -4.81
C PRO A 128 23.56 -7.26 -5.47
N ALA A 129 23.91 -8.36 -4.81
CA ALA A 129 24.83 -9.36 -5.36
C ALA A 129 24.29 -9.99 -6.66
N LEU A 130 23.00 -10.32 -6.71
CA LEU A 130 22.35 -10.91 -7.88
C LEU A 130 22.22 -9.91 -9.03
N LEU A 131 22.01 -8.62 -8.72
CA LEU A 131 21.99 -7.56 -9.73
C LEU A 131 23.35 -7.43 -10.41
N GLN A 132 24.44 -7.54 -9.65
CA GLN A 132 25.82 -7.41 -10.15
C GLN A 132 26.26 -8.58 -11.05
N GLU A 133 25.56 -9.72 -11.02
CA GLU A 133 25.78 -10.80 -11.99
C GLU A 133 25.35 -10.41 -13.42
N VAL A 134 24.51 -9.38 -13.58
CA VAL A 134 24.12 -8.88 -14.90
C VAL A 134 25.23 -8.02 -15.48
N LYS A 135 25.79 -8.44 -16.62
CA LYS A 135 26.86 -7.72 -17.32
C LYS A 135 26.47 -6.25 -17.57
N GLY A 136 27.27 -5.33 -17.03
CA GLY A 136 27.04 -3.89 -17.11
C GLY A 136 26.40 -3.26 -15.87
N VAL A 137 26.03 -4.07 -14.87
CA VAL A 137 25.55 -3.62 -13.57
C VAL A 137 26.69 -3.75 -12.56
N GLY A 138 27.36 -2.64 -12.27
CA GLY A 138 28.35 -2.56 -11.20
C GLY A 138 27.71 -2.25 -9.84
N GLU A 139 28.53 -2.21 -8.79
CA GLU A 139 28.11 -1.88 -7.42
C GLU A 139 27.31 -0.57 -7.34
N SER A 140 27.77 0.49 -8.00
CA SER A 140 27.08 1.79 -8.02
C SER A 140 25.68 1.71 -8.65
N VAL A 141 25.53 0.98 -9.76
CA VAL A 141 24.22 0.80 -10.42
C VAL A 141 23.29 -0.01 -9.53
N ALA A 142 23.80 -1.09 -8.91
CA ALA A 142 23.03 -1.90 -7.98
C ALA A 142 22.55 -1.08 -6.77
N LEU A 143 23.43 -0.26 -6.18
CA LEU A 143 23.10 0.62 -5.06
C LEU A 143 21.99 1.61 -5.43
N GLU A 144 22.10 2.28 -6.58
CA GLU A 144 21.14 3.28 -7.04
C GLU A 144 19.75 2.67 -7.30
N LEU A 145 19.71 1.46 -7.90
CA LEU A 145 18.45 0.73 -8.05
C LEU A 145 17.83 0.39 -6.68
N LYS A 146 18.64 -0.01 -5.68
CA LYS A 146 18.13 -0.25 -4.31
C LYS A 146 17.70 1.04 -3.62
N LEU A 147 18.35 2.16 -3.90
CA LEU A 147 17.97 3.46 -3.35
C LEU A 147 16.59 3.87 -3.87
N ILE A 148 16.36 3.76 -5.18
CA ILE A 148 15.04 4.01 -5.80
C ILE A 148 13.98 3.09 -5.19
N ALA A 149 14.28 1.80 -5.04
CA ALA A 149 13.38 0.84 -4.39
C ALA A 149 13.07 1.26 -2.94
N SER A 150 14.08 1.71 -2.19
CA SER A 150 13.92 2.15 -0.81
C SER A 150 13.07 3.42 -0.69
N VAL A 151 13.20 4.36 -1.64
CA VAL A 151 12.35 5.54 -1.73
C VAL A 151 10.90 5.13 -2.01
N ALA A 152 10.66 4.29 -3.01
CA ALA A 152 9.32 3.80 -3.33
C ALA A 152 8.69 3.04 -2.15
N GLN A 153 9.47 2.18 -1.47
CA GLN A 153 9.02 1.48 -0.26
C GLN A 153 8.72 2.44 0.89
N ARG A 154 9.51 3.50 1.07
CA ARG A 154 9.23 4.53 2.09
C ARG A 154 7.99 5.33 1.74
N MET A 155 7.75 5.64 0.47
CA MET A 155 6.53 6.30 0.00
C MET A 155 5.30 5.43 0.23
N LEU A 156 5.32 4.17 -0.21
CA LEU A 156 4.24 3.21 0.02
C LEU A 156 4.02 2.95 1.51
N LYS A 157 5.09 2.80 2.30
CA LYS A 157 5.00 2.67 3.75
C LYS A 157 4.48 3.95 4.41
N SER A 158 4.74 5.13 3.85
CA SER A 158 4.16 6.39 4.35
C SER A 158 2.67 6.50 4.03
N GLU A 159 2.24 6.01 2.86
CA GLU A 159 0.81 5.92 2.50
C GLU A 159 0.08 4.88 3.35
N ILE A 160 0.71 3.73 3.62
CA ILE A 160 0.18 2.69 4.53
C ILE A 160 0.22 3.16 5.99
N ARG A 161 1.23 3.92 6.42
CA ARG A 161 1.25 4.56 7.74
C ARG A 161 0.23 5.71 7.85
N GLY A 162 -0.19 6.29 6.72
CA GLY A 162 -1.29 7.26 6.64
C GLY A 162 -2.67 6.60 6.59
N ARG A 163 -2.76 5.37 6.09
CA ARG A 163 -3.98 4.55 6.09
C ARG A 163 -3.95 3.58 7.26
N GLN A 164 -4.40 4.06 8.42
CA GLN A 164 -4.67 3.18 9.54
C GLN A 164 -5.76 2.18 9.11
N VAL A 165 -5.39 0.91 8.94
CA VAL A 165 -6.36 -0.14 8.61
C VAL A 165 -7.19 -0.39 9.87
N LEU A 166 -8.29 0.34 9.99
CA LEU A 166 -9.32 0.11 10.99
C LEU A 166 -10.06 -1.18 10.61
N SER A 167 -9.40 -2.32 10.83
CA SER A 167 -9.85 -3.65 10.41
C SER A 167 -11.00 -4.22 11.24
N SER A 168 -11.32 -3.56 12.36
CA SER A 168 -12.42 -3.94 13.25
C SER A 168 -13.00 -2.72 13.95
N TRP A 169 -14.24 -2.84 14.42
CA TRP A 169 -14.88 -1.79 15.22
C TRP A 169 -14.10 -1.49 16.51
N SER A 170 -13.58 -2.51 17.18
CA SER A 170 -12.69 -2.33 18.34
C SER A 170 -11.46 -1.50 17.98
N SER A 171 -10.85 -1.72 16.81
CA SER A 171 -9.71 -0.91 16.35
C SER A 171 -10.07 0.55 16.10
N VAL A 172 -11.31 0.85 15.66
CA VAL A 172 -11.81 2.24 15.55
C VAL A 172 -11.88 2.87 16.93
N ILE A 173 -12.50 2.18 17.89
CA ILE A 173 -12.69 2.67 19.26
C ILE A 173 -11.34 2.88 19.96
N ASP A 174 -10.43 1.90 19.91
CA ASP A 174 -9.09 1.99 20.51
C ASP A 174 -8.29 3.17 19.93
N TYR A 175 -8.42 3.38 18.62
CA TYR A 175 -7.81 4.51 17.94
C TYR A 175 -8.40 5.85 18.42
N CYS A 176 -9.72 5.97 18.46
CA CYS A 176 -10.41 7.18 18.93
C CYS A 176 -10.07 7.49 20.39
N HIS A 177 -10.02 6.48 21.27
CA HIS A 177 -9.57 6.65 22.64
C HIS A 177 -8.12 7.15 22.72
N THR A 178 -7.21 6.53 21.97
CA THR A 178 -5.80 6.95 21.94
C THR A 178 -5.64 8.38 21.45
N ALA A 179 -6.44 8.78 20.45
CA ALA A 179 -6.34 10.10 19.83
C ALA A 179 -7.05 11.22 20.63
N MET A 180 -8.04 10.90 21.46
CA MET A 180 -8.98 11.91 21.98
C MET A 180 -9.32 11.82 23.48
N ALA A 181 -9.09 10.70 24.16
CA ALA A 181 -9.59 10.49 25.54
C ALA A 181 -8.99 11.44 26.60
N TYR A 182 -7.78 11.95 26.36
CA TYR A 182 -7.07 12.87 27.26
C TYR A 182 -7.01 14.31 26.74
N GLU A 183 -7.72 14.60 25.64
CA GLU A 183 -7.78 15.94 25.09
C GLU A 183 -8.66 16.84 25.98
N SER A 184 -8.14 17.99 26.37
CA SER A 184 -8.80 18.92 27.29
C SER A 184 -9.80 19.85 26.58
N THR A 185 -9.77 19.85 25.25
CA THR A 185 -10.66 20.61 24.39
C THR A 185 -11.62 19.68 23.66
N GLU A 186 -12.84 20.14 23.39
CA GLU A 186 -13.77 19.37 22.58
C GLU A 186 -13.32 19.43 21.12
N GLN A 187 -13.17 18.27 20.51
CA GLN A 187 -12.76 18.09 19.12
C GLN A 187 -13.78 17.26 18.38
N PHE A 188 -14.27 17.79 17.27
CA PHE A 188 -15.09 17.04 16.33
C PHE A 188 -14.22 16.53 15.18
N ARG A 189 -14.18 15.21 15.02
CA ARG A 189 -13.35 14.46 14.10
C ARG A 189 -14.22 13.65 13.15
N ILE A 190 -13.77 13.52 11.90
CA ILE A 190 -14.43 12.70 10.90
C ILE A 190 -13.41 11.76 10.28
N LEU A 191 -13.76 10.47 10.28
CA LEU A 191 -13.03 9.43 9.58
C LEU A 191 -13.70 9.20 8.23
N PHE A 192 -12.99 9.49 7.14
CA PHE A 192 -13.47 9.31 5.77
C PHE A 192 -13.05 7.94 5.25
N LEU A 193 -14.00 7.18 4.70
CA LEU A 193 -13.79 5.78 4.32
C LEU A 193 -14.13 5.51 2.85
N ASP A 194 -13.40 4.60 2.24
CA ASP A 194 -13.65 4.13 0.88
C ASP A 194 -14.72 3.00 0.83
N LYS A 195 -14.99 2.47 -0.37
CA LYS A 195 -16.00 1.40 -0.58
C LYS A 195 -15.66 0.09 0.12
N ARG A 196 -14.42 -0.11 0.53
CA ARG A 196 -13.94 -1.27 1.28
C ARG A 196 -13.82 -0.96 2.77
N ASN A 197 -14.37 0.17 3.23
CA ASN A 197 -14.25 0.70 4.59
C ASN A 197 -12.80 0.97 5.02
N ALA A 198 -11.87 1.18 4.08
CA ALA A 198 -10.52 1.61 4.43
C ALA A 198 -10.49 3.11 4.71
N LEU A 199 -9.73 3.51 5.73
CA LEU A 199 -9.53 4.91 6.09
C LEU A 199 -8.80 5.66 4.98
N ILE A 200 -9.49 6.64 4.37
CA ILE A 200 -8.96 7.58 3.38
C ILE A 200 -8.24 8.71 4.11
N ALA A 201 -8.92 9.31 5.09
CA ALA A 201 -8.42 10.44 5.86
C ALA A 201 -9.05 10.49 7.25
N ASP A 202 -8.29 11.03 8.18
CA ASP A 202 -8.72 11.39 9.52
C ASP A 202 -8.55 12.90 9.70
N GLU A 203 -9.65 13.63 9.88
CA GLU A 203 -9.61 15.09 9.95
C GLU A 203 -10.40 15.64 11.13
N VAL A 204 -9.82 16.61 11.84
CA VAL A 204 -10.51 17.40 12.85
C VAL A 204 -11.22 18.56 12.15
N GLN A 205 -12.55 18.54 12.14
CA GLN A 205 -13.41 19.54 11.48
C GLN A 205 -13.83 20.67 12.44
N GLY A 206 -13.60 20.51 13.75
CA GLY A 206 -13.84 21.55 14.74
C GLY A 206 -12.96 21.37 15.98
N ARG A 207 -12.45 22.47 16.52
CA ARG A 207 -11.80 22.55 17.84
C ARG A 207 -12.43 23.72 18.58
N GLY A 208 -13.00 23.48 19.76
CA GLY A 208 -13.71 24.53 20.49
C GLY A 208 -13.67 24.39 22.01
N THR A 209 -14.06 25.49 22.65
CA THR A 209 -14.38 25.55 24.07
C THR A 209 -15.79 24.99 24.35
N VAL A 210 -16.08 24.80 25.63
CA VAL A 210 -17.26 24.20 26.31
C VAL A 210 -18.68 24.44 25.71
N ASP A 211 -18.86 25.32 24.71
CA ASP A 211 -20.16 25.75 24.16
C ASP A 211 -20.36 25.47 22.65
N HIS A 212 -19.88 24.33 22.16
CA HIS A 212 -20.02 23.81 20.79
C HIS A 212 -19.18 24.55 19.72
N THR A 213 -18.51 23.77 18.87
CA THR A 213 -18.08 24.25 17.54
C THR A 213 -19.17 23.84 16.54
N PRO A 214 -19.81 24.75 15.81
CA PRO A 214 -20.85 24.38 14.87
C PRO A 214 -20.26 23.55 13.72
N VAL A 215 -20.57 22.26 13.71
CA VAL A 215 -20.30 21.37 12.57
C VAL A 215 -21.41 21.58 11.56
N TYR A 216 -21.07 22.09 10.38
CA TYR A 216 -22.04 22.32 9.32
C TYR A 216 -22.15 21.08 8.42
N PRO A 217 -23.33 20.44 8.28
CA PRO A 217 -23.49 19.25 7.44
C PRO A 217 -23.00 19.43 6.00
N ARG A 218 -23.16 20.63 5.43
CA ARG A 218 -22.66 20.96 4.09
C ARG A 218 -21.14 20.81 3.96
N GLU A 219 -20.37 21.19 4.99
CA GLU A 219 -18.90 21.13 4.94
C GLU A 219 -18.44 19.68 5.10
N VAL A 220 -19.10 18.92 5.98
CA VAL A 220 -18.88 17.47 6.15
C VAL A 220 -19.08 16.74 4.82
N VAL A 221 -20.21 16.97 4.17
CA VAL A 221 -20.58 16.33 2.91
C VAL A 221 -19.69 16.79 1.75
N LYS A 222 -19.41 18.10 1.65
CA LYS A 222 -18.47 18.64 0.66
C LYS A 222 -17.11 17.96 0.79
N ARG A 223 -16.58 17.85 2.01
CA ARG A 223 -15.28 17.21 2.24
C ARG A 223 -15.29 15.72 1.91
N ALA A 224 -16.37 15.00 2.25
CA ALA A 224 -16.53 13.61 1.88
C ALA A 224 -16.51 13.42 0.36
N LEU A 225 -17.16 14.32 -0.40
CA LEU A 225 -17.13 14.30 -1.87
C LEU A 225 -15.74 14.62 -2.43
N GLU A 226 -15.04 15.63 -1.90
CA GLU A 226 -13.67 15.97 -2.30
C GLU A 226 -12.71 14.79 -2.15
N LEU A 227 -12.88 14.01 -1.08
CA LEU A 227 -12.06 12.83 -0.79
C LEU A 227 -12.57 11.55 -1.49
N SER A 228 -13.65 11.64 -2.27
CA SER A 228 -14.32 10.48 -2.88
C SER A 228 -14.70 9.40 -1.85
N ALA A 229 -15.04 9.81 -0.62
CA ALA A 229 -15.45 8.92 0.45
C ALA A 229 -16.86 8.38 0.17
N THR A 230 -17.07 7.10 0.46
CA THR A 230 -18.40 6.47 0.37
C THR A 230 -19.04 6.23 1.73
N ALA A 231 -18.27 6.35 2.80
CA ALA A 231 -18.78 6.35 4.15
C ALA A 231 -17.96 7.27 5.06
N ILE A 232 -18.57 7.68 6.18
CA ILE A 232 -17.94 8.47 7.23
C ILE A 232 -18.29 7.92 8.62
N ILE A 233 -17.38 8.11 9.58
CA ILE A 233 -17.64 7.93 11.01
C ILE A 233 -17.41 9.29 11.68
N LEU A 234 -18.41 9.76 12.42
CA LEU A 234 -18.31 10.98 13.21
C LEU A 234 -17.77 10.63 14.59
N VAL A 235 -16.89 11.44 15.14
CA VAL A 235 -16.32 11.22 16.47
C VAL A 235 -16.16 12.56 17.17
N HIS A 236 -16.57 12.66 18.44
CA HIS A 236 -16.12 13.75 19.29
C HIS A 236 -15.83 13.27 20.71
N ASN A 237 -15.06 14.06 21.46
CA ASN A 237 -14.79 13.80 22.87
C ASN A 237 -15.61 14.71 23.76
N HIS A 238 -16.01 14.21 24.92
CA HIS A 238 -16.54 15.03 26.01
C HIS A 238 -15.43 15.26 27.05
N PRO A 239 -14.89 16.49 27.20
CA PRO A 239 -13.86 16.78 28.20
C PRO A 239 -14.30 16.50 29.65
N SER A 240 -15.62 16.49 29.91
CA SER A 240 -16.22 16.08 31.19
C SER A 240 -15.93 14.62 31.54
N GLY A 241 -15.65 13.78 30.53
CA GLY A 241 -15.40 12.36 30.64
C GLY A 241 -16.64 11.47 30.50
N ASP A 242 -17.85 12.04 30.54
CA ASP A 242 -19.12 11.31 30.35
C ASP A 242 -19.46 11.23 28.85
N PRO A 243 -19.49 10.04 28.23
CA PRO A 243 -19.78 9.90 26.80
C PRO A 243 -21.28 9.97 26.45
N THR A 244 -22.17 10.29 27.40
CA THR A 244 -23.61 10.34 27.14
C THR A 244 -23.95 11.41 26.09
N PRO A 245 -24.64 11.07 24.98
CA PRO A 245 -24.98 12.03 23.94
C PRO A 245 -25.97 13.08 24.42
N SER A 246 -25.68 14.35 24.12
CA SER A 246 -26.63 15.44 24.29
C SER A 246 -27.71 15.40 23.21
N ARG A 247 -28.77 16.20 23.41
CA ARG A 247 -29.80 16.34 22.37
C ARG A 247 -29.25 17.00 21.11
N ALA A 248 -28.32 17.94 21.26
CA ALA A 248 -27.67 18.64 20.16
C ALA A 248 -26.86 17.66 19.28
N ASP A 249 -26.15 16.70 19.89
CA ASP A 249 -25.39 15.69 19.16
C ASP A 249 -26.30 14.84 18.28
N ILE A 250 -27.42 14.38 18.84
CA ILE A 250 -28.39 13.54 18.13
C ILE A 250 -28.99 14.31 16.94
N ASP A 251 -29.45 15.54 17.17
CA ASP A 251 -30.12 16.33 16.14
C ASP A 251 -29.13 16.74 15.02
N MET A 252 -27.89 17.11 15.36
CA MET A 252 -26.81 17.34 14.40
C MET A 252 -26.50 16.09 13.57
N THR A 253 -26.36 14.94 14.22
CA THR A 253 -26.03 13.68 13.54
C THR A 253 -27.09 13.29 12.53
N LYS A 254 -28.37 13.40 12.90
CA LYS A 254 -29.49 13.12 12.00
C LYS A 254 -29.47 14.04 10.79
N MET A 255 -29.19 15.32 11.00
CA MET A 255 -29.06 16.27 9.89
C MET A 255 -27.93 15.89 8.93
N ILE A 256 -26.79 15.43 9.44
CA ILE A 256 -25.67 14.93 8.61
C ILE A 256 -26.09 13.67 7.85
N VAL A 257 -26.73 12.70 8.51
CA VAL A 257 -27.24 11.47 7.89
C VAL A 257 -28.18 11.79 6.73
N ASP A 258 -29.17 12.66 6.96
CA ASP A 258 -30.18 13.04 5.97
C ASP A 258 -29.57 13.82 4.79
N THR A 259 -28.51 14.60 5.03
CA THR A 259 -27.80 15.34 3.97
C THR A 259 -26.87 14.44 3.16
N ALA A 260 -26.21 13.46 3.79
CA ALA A 260 -25.23 12.58 3.16
C ALA A 260 -25.90 11.46 2.33
N LYS A 261 -27.04 10.94 2.79
CA LYS A 261 -27.73 9.79 2.20
C LYS A 261 -28.10 9.97 0.71
N PRO A 262 -28.67 11.11 0.24
CA PRO A 262 -28.99 11.32 -1.17
C PRO A 262 -27.77 11.31 -2.09
N LEU A 263 -26.58 11.56 -1.54
CA LEU A 263 -25.32 11.62 -2.28
C LEU A 263 -24.56 10.28 -2.25
N GLY A 264 -25.16 9.23 -1.65
CA GLY A 264 -24.56 7.91 -1.56
C GLY A 264 -23.43 7.81 -0.53
N ILE A 265 -23.35 8.74 0.43
CA ILE A 265 -22.38 8.70 1.53
C ILE A 265 -23.07 8.14 2.76
N THR A 266 -22.56 7.02 3.29
CA THR A 266 -23.12 6.36 4.48
C THR A 266 -22.49 6.92 5.76
N VAL A 267 -23.29 7.31 6.73
CA VAL A 267 -22.79 7.60 8.09
C VAL A 267 -22.83 6.30 8.89
N HIS A 268 -21.67 5.70 9.12
CA HIS A 268 -21.56 4.42 9.81
C HIS A 268 -21.89 4.56 11.28
N ASP A 269 -21.41 5.60 11.95
CA ASP A 269 -21.77 5.86 13.34
C ASP A 269 -21.41 7.29 13.72
N HIS A 270 -21.86 7.67 14.92
CA HIS A 270 -21.31 8.76 15.68
C HIS A 270 -20.86 8.25 17.05
N ILE A 271 -19.56 8.34 17.31
CA ILE A 271 -18.94 7.86 18.55
C ILE A 271 -18.60 9.05 19.43
N ILE A 272 -19.00 8.99 20.70
CA ILE A 272 -18.63 9.96 21.73
C ILE A 272 -17.61 9.31 22.65
N ILE A 273 -16.43 9.93 22.78
CA ILE A 273 -15.31 9.43 23.58
C ILE A 273 -15.29 10.15 24.94
N GLY A 274 -15.44 9.37 26.00
CA GLY A 274 -15.20 9.79 27.38
C GLY A 274 -13.84 9.29 27.89
N ARG A 275 -13.54 9.54 29.17
CA ARG A 275 -12.25 9.17 29.78
C ARG A 275 -12.12 7.65 29.94
N ASP A 276 -13.18 7.01 30.43
CA ASP A 276 -13.20 5.57 30.78
C ASP A 276 -14.18 4.76 29.91
N GLY A 277 -14.72 5.36 28.85
CA GLY A 277 -15.69 4.69 27.99
C GLY A 277 -16.10 5.50 26.76
N HIS A 278 -16.99 4.94 25.96
CA HIS A 278 -17.53 5.57 24.76
C HIS A 278 -19.03 5.30 24.63
N ALA A 279 -19.71 6.11 23.83
CA ALA A 279 -21.08 5.88 23.40
C ALA A 279 -21.13 5.82 21.87
N SER A 280 -21.92 4.89 21.34
CA SER A 280 -22.21 4.76 19.92
C SER A 280 -23.67 5.14 19.70
N LEU A 281 -23.94 6.19 18.92
CA LEU A 281 -25.32 6.59 18.64
C LEU A 281 -26.07 5.49 17.88
N ARG A 282 -25.41 4.76 16.95
CA ARG A 282 -26.02 3.61 16.27
C ARG A 282 -26.30 2.47 17.26
N GLY A 283 -25.37 2.16 18.16
CA GLY A 283 -25.54 1.14 19.20
C GLY A 283 -26.69 1.45 20.16
N LEU A 284 -26.87 2.73 20.48
CA LEU A 284 -28.00 3.25 21.27
C LEU A 284 -29.31 3.40 20.46
N ARG A 285 -29.30 3.06 19.15
CA ARG A 285 -30.44 3.19 18.22
C ARG A 285 -30.98 4.61 18.11
N LEU A 286 -30.09 5.60 18.16
CA LEU A 286 -30.43 7.01 18.00
C LEU A 286 -30.35 7.46 16.52
N ILE A 287 -29.71 6.64 15.66
CA ILE A 287 -29.55 6.78 14.20
C ILE A 287 -29.57 5.43 13.49
#